data_AF-A0A8T3CXN1-F1
#
_entry.id   AF-A0A8T3CXN1-F1
#
_cell.length_a   1.000
_cell.length_b   1.000
_cell.length_c   1.000
_cell.angle_alpha   90.00
_cell.angle_beta   90.00
_cell.angle_gamma   90.00
#
_symmetry.space_group_name_H-M   'P 1'
#
loop_
_entity.id
_entity.type
_entity.pdbx_description
1 polymer ?
#
loop_
_entity_poly.entity_id
_entity_poly.type
_entity_poly.pdbx_seq_one_letter_code
_entity_poly.pdbx_strand_id
1 'polypeptide(L)'
;MELGAAKPPGAHLNQNRSKLKLYIGHLTALCHERDPHILQDLAPPSAYHRSDRAAWEEELQKMSLEQLEQEQEQCERESAELQEYANSVLQQIADHCPDILEQVVNALEESS
;
A
#
# COMPACT_ATOMS: atom_id res chain seq x y z
N MET A 1 -5.65 -18.20 -31.10
CA MET A 1 -5.70 -18.33 -29.64
C MET A 1 -4.74 -17.31 -29.10
N GLU A 2 -5.25 -16.14 -28.73
CA GLU A 2 -4.44 -15.11 -28.08
C GLU A 2 -4.01 -15.67 -26.73
N LEU A 3 -2.70 -15.86 -26.56
CA LEU A 3 -2.10 -16.08 -25.25
C LEU A 3 -2.40 -14.82 -24.45
N GLY A 4 -3.52 -14.82 -23.72
CA GLY A 4 -3.81 -13.83 -22.71
C GLY A 4 -2.60 -13.80 -21.80
N ALA A 5 -1.80 -12.74 -21.91
CA ALA A 5 -0.62 -12.54 -21.10
C ALA A 5 -1.09 -12.50 -19.65
N ALA A 6 -1.02 -13.64 -18.98
CA ALA A 6 -1.23 -13.74 -17.55
C ALA A 6 -0.16 -12.84 -16.94
N LYS A 7 -0.60 -11.65 -16.52
CA LYS A 7 0.22 -10.69 -15.80
C LYS A 7 1.04 -11.47 -14.76
N PRO A 8 2.39 -11.34 -14.74
CA PRO A 8 3.22 -12.15 -13.86
C PRO A 8 2.72 -12.03 -12.41
N PRO A 9 2.70 -13.12 -11.62
CA PRO A 9 2.06 -13.17 -10.31
C PRO A 9 2.53 -12.05 -9.37
N GLY A 10 3.81 -11.68 -9.44
CA GLY A 10 4.36 -10.56 -8.66
C GLY A 10 3.71 -9.21 -9.01
N ALA A 11 3.28 -8.98 -10.25
CA ALA A 11 2.81 -7.65 -10.67
C ALA A 11 1.46 -7.28 -10.05
N HIS A 12 0.70 -8.28 -9.57
CA HIS A 12 -0.50 -8.03 -8.77
C HIS A 12 -0.13 -7.55 -7.36
N LEU A 13 0.86 -8.17 -6.74
CA LEU A 13 1.35 -7.82 -5.41
C LEU A 13 2.00 -6.43 -5.39
N ASN A 14 2.83 -6.11 -6.38
CA ASN A 14 3.40 -4.78 -6.54
C ASN A 14 2.33 -3.69 -6.72
N GLN A 15 1.27 -4.01 -7.48
CA GLN A 15 0.14 -3.12 -7.64
C GLN A 15 -0.64 -2.94 -6.33
N ASN A 16 -0.83 -4.01 -5.55
CA ASN A 16 -1.46 -3.94 -4.23
C ASN A 16 -0.65 -3.07 -3.27
N ARG A 17 0.66 -3.30 -3.18
CA ARG A 17 1.61 -2.51 -2.39
C ARG A 17 1.54 -1.03 -2.77
N SER A 18 1.58 -0.73 -4.06
CA SER A 18 1.46 0.63 -4.57
C SER A 18 0.14 1.29 -4.19
N LYS A 19 -0.99 0.57 -4.25
CA LYS A 19 -2.31 1.08 -3.82
C LYS A 19 -2.32 1.38 -2.32
N LEU A 20 -1.80 0.47 -1.50
CA LEU A 20 -1.70 0.67 -0.05
C LEU A 20 -0.87 1.90 0.30
N LYS A 21 0.30 2.09 -0.35
CA LYS A 21 1.12 3.28 -0.14
C LYS A 21 0.39 4.57 -0.47
N LEU A 22 -0.31 4.61 -1.61
CA LEU A 22 -1.11 5.78 -1.99
C LEU A 22 -2.22 6.05 -0.98
N TYR A 23 -2.91 5.00 -0.54
CA TYR A 23 -3.96 5.10 0.46
C TYR A 23 -3.44 5.62 1.80
N ILE A 24 -2.38 5.02 2.32
CA ILE A 24 -1.70 5.46 3.55
C ILE A 24 -1.23 6.91 3.43
N GLY A 25 -0.63 7.28 2.30
CA GLY A 25 -0.19 8.66 2.04
C GLY A 25 -1.35 9.64 2.05
N HIS A 26 -2.49 9.27 1.48
CA HIS A 26 -3.70 10.09 1.49
C HIS A 26 -4.26 10.27 2.91
N LEU A 27 -4.40 9.17 3.66
CA LEU A 27 -4.84 9.22 5.06
C LEU A 27 -3.92 10.10 5.90
N THR A 28 -2.61 9.94 5.72
CA THR A 28 -1.59 10.71 6.46
C THR A 28 -1.67 12.20 6.14
N ALA A 29 -1.88 12.56 4.88
CA ALA A 29 -2.06 13.96 4.47
C ALA A 29 -3.33 14.56 5.12
N LEU A 30 -4.46 13.85 5.05
CA LEU A 30 -5.71 14.29 5.66
C LEU A 30 -5.58 14.49 7.18
N CYS A 31 -4.89 13.57 7.86
CA CYS A 31 -4.58 13.71 9.28
C CYS A 31 -3.77 14.98 9.53
N HIS A 32 -2.68 15.17 8.79
CA HIS A 32 -1.79 16.32 8.97
C HIS A 32 -2.46 17.67 8.71
N GLU A 33 -3.41 17.73 7.77
CA GLU A 33 -4.20 18.93 7.50
C GLU A 33 -5.17 19.27 8.63
N ARG A 34 -5.64 18.27 9.38
CA ARG A 34 -6.61 18.45 10.48
C ARG A 34 -5.92 18.61 11.81
N ASP A 35 -5.11 17.63 12.20
CA ASP A 35 -4.26 17.70 13.36
C ASP A 35 -3.01 16.81 13.17
N PRO A 36 -1.79 17.39 13.14
CA PRO A 36 -0.56 16.66 12.91
C PRO A 36 -0.18 15.70 14.06
N HIS A 37 -0.82 15.80 15.22
CA HIS A 37 -0.58 14.92 16.35
C HIS A 37 -1.35 13.60 16.28
N ILE A 38 -2.35 13.47 15.38
CA ILE A 38 -3.15 12.22 15.23
C ILE A 38 -2.24 11.02 14.94
N LEU A 39 -1.18 11.22 14.16
CA LEU A 39 -0.26 10.17 13.74
C LEU A 39 1.10 10.24 14.45
N GLN A 40 1.24 11.04 15.51
CA GLN A 40 2.53 11.23 16.18
C GLN A 40 3.09 9.92 16.77
N ASP A 41 2.20 9.01 17.16
CA ASP A 41 2.53 7.71 17.77
C ASP A 41 2.66 6.60 16.71
N LEU A 42 2.42 6.92 15.43
CA LEU A 42 2.50 6.00 14.30
C LEU A 42 3.76 6.27 13.47
N ALA A 43 4.65 5.29 13.44
CA ALA A 43 5.81 5.30 12.56
C ALA A 43 5.57 4.44 11.31
N PRO A 44 5.82 4.96 10.08
CA PRO A 44 5.66 4.19 8.87
C PRO A 44 6.64 3.00 8.81
N PRO A 45 6.21 1.82 8.36
CA PRO A 45 7.07 0.65 8.24
C PRO A 45 8.11 0.83 7.13
N SER A 46 9.21 0.07 7.18
CA SER A 46 10.26 0.12 6.15
C SER A 46 9.74 -0.15 4.73
N ALA A 47 8.72 -1.00 4.62
CA ALA A 47 8.00 -1.28 3.38
C ALA A 47 7.43 0.00 2.72
N TYR A 48 7.05 1.01 3.49
CA TYR A 48 6.50 2.28 2.98
C TYR A 48 7.53 3.06 2.17
N HIS A 49 8.80 3.00 2.57
CA HIS A 49 9.90 3.75 1.94
C HIS A 49 10.52 3.06 0.73
N ARG A 50 10.24 1.77 0.50
CA ARG A 50 10.74 1.05 -0.69
C ARG A 50 10.17 1.69 -1.96
N SER A 51 11.00 2.05 -2.94
CA SER A 51 10.54 2.62 -4.22
C SER A 51 10.14 1.51 -5.20
N ASP A 52 9.04 1.72 -5.94
CA ASP A 52 8.19 0.60 -6.35
C ASP A 52 8.21 0.17 -7.81
N ARG A 53 8.84 0.87 -8.77
CA ARG A 53 8.34 0.66 -10.16
C ARG A 53 9.31 0.50 -11.31
N ALA A 54 10.26 1.42 -11.52
CA ALA A 54 11.00 1.38 -12.78
C ALA A 54 11.91 0.15 -12.90
N ALA A 55 12.68 -0.17 -11.85
CA ALA A 55 13.64 -1.26 -11.91
C ALA A 55 13.02 -2.65 -11.68
N TRP A 56 11.87 -2.74 -11.01
CA TRP A 56 11.37 -4.03 -10.53
C TRP A 56 10.80 -4.91 -11.65
N GLU A 57 10.09 -4.33 -12.64
CA GLU A 57 9.56 -5.10 -13.77
C GLU A 57 10.68 -5.64 -14.68
N GLU A 58 11.75 -4.86 -14.87
CA GLU A 58 12.92 -5.28 -15.64
C GLU A 58 13.72 -6.39 -14.93
N GLU A 59 13.82 -6.31 -13.60
CA GLU A 59 14.53 -7.30 -12.80
C GLU A 59 13.73 -8.60 -12.65
N LEU A 60 12.40 -8.53 -12.58
CA LEU A 60 11.54 -9.72 -12.59
C LEU A 60 11.80 -10.62 -13.81
N GLN A 61 12.07 -10.04 -14.98
CA GLN A 61 12.36 -10.83 -16.19
C GLN A 61 13.71 -11.54 -16.14
N LYS A 62 14.62 -11.09 -15.27
CA LYS A 62 15.97 -11.65 -15.12
C LYS A 62 16.09 -12.59 -13.91
N MET A 63 15.08 -12.61 -13.04
CA MET A 63 15.07 -13.43 -11.83
C MET A 63 14.83 -14.91 -12.13
N SER A 64 15.52 -15.76 -11.39
CA SER A 64 15.25 -17.20 -11.37
C SER A 64 13.95 -17.50 -10.62
N LEU A 65 13.37 -18.69 -10.83
CA LEU A 65 12.11 -19.08 -10.16
C LEU A 65 12.19 -18.94 -8.64
N GLU A 66 13.28 -19.42 -8.01
CA GLU A 66 13.50 -19.28 -6.57
C GLU A 66 13.57 -17.82 -6.09
N GLN A 67 14.10 -16.92 -6.93
CA GLN A 67 14.16 -15.48 -6.61
C GLN A 67 12.79 -14.83 -6.76
N LEU A 68 12.00 -15.27 -7.75
CA LEU A 68 10.61 -14.82 -7.92
C LEU A 68 9.74 -15.23 -6.74
N GLU A 69 9.91 -16.46 -6.23
CA GLU A 69 9.21 -16.95 -5.04
C GLU A 69 9.59 -16.15 -3.79
N GLN A 70 10.88 -15.85 -3.60
CA GLN A 70 11.34 -15.00 -2.49
C GLN A 70 10.82 -13.56 -2.59
N GLU A 71 10.87 -12.96 -3.78
CA GLU A 71 10.32 -11.61 -3.99
C GLU A 71 8.80 -11.58 -3.82
N GLN A 72 8.11 -12.66 -4.19
CA GLN A 72 6.68 -12.81 -3.95
C GLN A 72 6.38 -12.83 -2.45
N GLU A 73 7.04 -13.70 -1.68
CA GLU A 73 6.87 -13.78 -0.23
C GLU A 73 7.20 -12.43 0.44
N GLN A 74 8.29 -11.79 0.02
CA GLN A 74 8.67 -10.48 0.53
C GLN A 74 7.60 -9.43 0.21
N CYS A 75 7.06 -9.41 -1.01
CA CYS A 75 6.03 -8.46 -1.40
C CYS A 75 4.72 -8.70 -0.64
N GLU A 76 4.35 -9.95 -0.37
CA GLU A 76 3.21 -10.30 0.48
C GLU A 76 3.40 -9.82 1.91
N ARG A 77 4.58 -10.04 2.50
CA ARG A 77 4.91 -9.56 3.84
C ARG A 77 4.87 -8.04 3.92
N GLU A 78 5.51 -7.35 2.99
CA GLU A 78 5.48 -5.88 2.92
C GLU A 78 4.06 -5.34 2.75
N SER A 79 3.24 -6.02 1.94
CA SER A 79 1.85 -5.66 1.74
C SER A 79 1.03 -5.84 3.02
N ALA A 80 1.28 -6.89 3.79
CA ALA A 80 0.65 -7.11 5.08
C ALA A 80 1.05 -6.01 6.08
N GLU A 81 2.35 -5.70 6.20
CA GLU A 81 2.85 -4.64 7.08
C GLU A 81 2.23 -3.27 6.74
N LEU A 82 2.12 -2.95 5.45
CA LEU A 82 1.48 -1.72 5.00
C LEU A 82 -0.02 -1.70 5.31
N GLN A 83 -0.69 -2.84 5.15
CA GLN A 83 -2.10 -2.95 5.47
C GLN A 83 -2.37 -2.81 6.97
N GLU A 84 -1.53 -3.42 7.81
CA GLU A 84 -1.56 -3.23 9.27
C GLU A 84 -1.35 -1.77 9.64
N TYR A 85 -0.37 -1.10 9.03
CA TYR A 85 -0.15 0.33 9.26
C TYR A 85 -1.36 1.17 8.82
N ALA A 86 -1.94 0.89 7.65
CA ALA A 86 -3.14 1.58 7.18
C ALA A 86 -4.30 1.40 8.17
N ASN A 87 -4.48 0.19 8.71
CA ASN A 87 -5.50 -0.07 9.72
C ASN A 87 -5.24 0.74 11.01
N SER A 88 -4.00 0.80 11.49
CA SER A 88 -3.66 1.59 12.68
C SER A 88 -3.90 3.09 12.46
N VAL A 89 -3.54 3.62 11.28
CA VAL A 89 -3.85 5.00 10.88
C VAL A 89 -5.37 5.24 10.90
N LEU A 90 -6.17 4.33 10.34
CA LEU A 90 -7.63 4.41 10.37
C LEU A 90 -8.18 4.37 11.79
N GLN A 91 -7.59 3.58 12.69
CA GLN A 91 -7.98 3.56 14.10
C GLN A 91 -7.66 4.88 14.80
N GLN A 92 -6.48 5.46 14.59
CA GLN A 92 -6.15 6.79 15.09
C GLN A 92 -7.12 7.85 14.55
N ILE A 93 -7.45 7.79 13.26
CA ILE A 93 -8.45 8.67 12.66
C ILE A 93 -9.82 8.47 13.32
N ALA A 94 -10.27 7.25 13.52
CA ALA A 94 -11.57 6.97 14.12
C ALA A 94 -11.67 7.48 15.57
N ASP A 95 -10.57 7.42 16.33
CA ASP A 95 -10.51 7.87 17.72
C ASP A 95 -10.45 9.41 17.84
N HIS A 96 -9.64 10.05 17.00
CA HIS A 96 -9.38 11.49 17.08
C HIS A 96 -10.27 12.35 16.18
N CYS A 97 -10.60 11.87 14.97
CA CYS A 97 -11.25 12.63 13.90
C CYS A 97 -12.11 11.74 12.97
N PRO A 98 -13.24 11.19 13.45
CA PRO A 98 -14.09 10.28 12.66
C PRO A 98 -14.67 10.92 11.39
N ASP A 99 -14.76 12.25 11.33
CA ASP A 99 -15.18 13.02 10.14
C ASP A 99 -14.26 12.79 8.92
N ILE A 100 -12.96 12.57 9.14
CA ILE A 100 -12.01 12.24 8.07
C ILE A 100 -12.32 10.85 7.50
N LEU A 101 -12.71 9.90 8.37
CA LEU A 101 -13.05 8.55 7.97
C LEU A 101 -14.26 8.54 7.03
N GLU A 102 -15.26 9.37 7.32
CA GLU A 102 -16.45 9.53 6.47
C GLU A 102 -16.08 10.08 5.08
N GLN A 103 -15.20 11.08 5.02
CA GLN A 103 -14.70 11.62 3.74
C GLN A 103 -13.99 10.56 2.89
N VAL A 104 -13.17 9.71 3.53
CA VAL A 104 -12.46 8.62 2.84
C VAL A 104 -13.43 7.56 2.31
N VAL A 105 -14.41 7.16 3.12
CA VAL A 105 -15.43 6.19 2.70
C VAL A 105 -16.22 6.73 1.51
N ASN A 106 -16.66 7.98 1.57
CA ASN A 106 -17.42 8.62 0.48
C ASN A 106 -16.60 8.71 -0.82
N ALA A 107 -15.32 9.08 -0.73
CA ALA A 107 -14.42 9.10 -1.88
C ALA A 107 -14.19 7.71 -2.50
N LEU A 108 -14.15 6.65 -1.69
CA LEU A 108 -14.02 5.28 -2.17
C LEU A 108 -15.32 4.76 -2.81
N GLU A 109 -16.49 5.12 -2.27
CA GLU A 109 -17.79 4.77 -2.83
C GLU A 109 -18.06 5.49 -4.16
N GLU A 110 -17.65 6.76 -4.30
CA GLU A 110 -17.81 7.51 -5.55
C GLU A 110 -16.86 7.03 -6.66
N SER A 111 -15.75 6.38 -6.29
CA SER A 111 -14.72 5.90 -7.21
C SER A 111 -14.88 4.42 -7.62
N SER A 112 -15.99 3.76 -7.24
CA SER A 112 -16.27 2.33 -7.49
C SER A 112 -17.36 2.05 -8.52
#